data_AF-A0AAV6C7I1-F1
#
_entry.id   AF-A0AAV6C7I1-F1
#
_cell.length_a   1.000
_cell.length_b   1.000
_cell.length_c   1.000
_cell.angle_alpha   90.00
_cell.angle_beta   90.00
_cell.angle_gamma   90.00
#
_symmetry.space_group_name_H-M   'P 1'
#
loop_
_entity.id
_entity.type
_entity.pdbx_description
1 polymer ?
#
loop_
_entity_poly.entity_id
_entity_poly.type
_entity_poly.pdbx_seq_one_letter_code
_entity_poly.pdbx_strand_id
1 'polypeptide(L)'
;MPEAIAKLSFWGVRGSTPTVDRAMWRYGGNTPCLELETPSGARFILDCGTGLRTLGKHWSANRGGRETNAHIFLTHYHWDHIQGIPFFSPLYAAENRFHFYSFRSPSLGPDSLKRVFEAQMAIPYFPVDLSAMSASREFTEVDGGERFEVGGARVTTRWLNHPQGCLGFRFETPVGTVVYATDNEPGDPKLDKSLRELAQGADIFVNDAQFTPPQLAMARKGWGHSSWLEGVRIAQEVGVRNLVLFHHDPDSSDRAVDEILREARGQFESVWAATEGMVLTLGKRKFGVVIPTVREGLRREASFRAHVSGFTGDGLAFEENTVIRNLSLHGAMIYLDHSPKLQSELHVMIESTAGPGQGNVPMRLRAYVVRIEPGPEKDQTAVGIVFTE
;
A
#
# COMPACT_ATOMS: atom_id res chain seq x y z
N MET A 1 -9.27 -2.59 -29.39
CA MET A 1 -8.23 -1.79 -28.70
C MET A 1 -7.97 -2.44 -27.34
N PRO A 2 -6.73 -2.44 -26.81
CA PRO A 2 -6.49 -2.91 -25.45
C PRO A 2 -7.39 -2.14 -24.48
N GLU A 3 -7.90 -2.82 -23.45
CA GLU A 3 -8.70 -2.18 -22.40
C GLU A 3 -7.84 -1.09 -21.73
N ALA A 4 -8.34 0.14 -21.69
CA ALA A 4 -7.65 1.23 -21.01
C ALA A 4 -7.66 0.94 -19.50
N ILE A 5 -6.48 0.92 -18.87
CA ILE A 5 -6.34 0.59 -17.45
C ILE A 5 -5.43 1.59 -16.76
N ALA A 6 -5.66 1.78 -15.46
CA ALA A 6 -4.72 2.47 -14.58
C ALA A 6 -4.26 1.50 -13.48
N LYS A 7 -2.99 1.57 -13.09
CA LYS A 7 -2.40 0.67 -12.07
C LYS A 7 -1.77 1.47 -10.95
N LEU A 8 -2.14 1.18 -9.71
CA LEU A 8 -1.52 1.73 -8.51
C LEU A 8 -0.69 0.63 -7.83
N SER A 9 0.63 0.78 -7.83
CA SER A 9 1.59 -0.16 -7.24
C SER A 9 2.18 0.42 -5.94
N PHE A 10 2.35 -0.43 -4.93
CA PHE A 10 2.84 -0.03 -3.61
C PHE A 10 4.30 -0.50 -3.44
N TRP A 11 5.23 0.42 -3.20
CA TRP A 11 6.67 0.12 -3.05
C TRP A 11 7.18 0.31 -1.62
N GLY A 12 6.43 1.06 -0.81
CA GLY A 12 6.59 1.15 0.64
C GLY A 12 5.29 1.64 1.26
N VAL A 13 5.00 1.15 2.47
CA VAL A 13 3.68 1.22 3.11
C VAL A 13 3.71 1.58 4.60
N ARG A 14 4.90 1.63 5.21
CA ARG A 14 5.10 1.95 6.63
C ARG A 14 5.21 3.45 6.82
N GLY A 15 4.73 3.96 7.94
CA GLY A 15 4.93 5.35 8.34
C GLY A 15 6.21 5.59 9.12
N SER A 16 6.62 6.85 9.26
CA SER A 16 7.64 7.38 10.19
C SER A 16 9.07 6.86 10.03
N THR A 17 9.31 5.55 9.99
CA THR A 17 10.63 4.94 9.82
C THR A 17 10.52 3.59 9.11
N PRO A 18 11.55 3.18 8.35
CA PRO A 18 11.59 1.83 7.80
C PRO A 18 11.79 0.80 8.92
N THR A 19 11.18 -0.37 8.78
CA THR A 19 11.35 -1.50 9.69
C THR A 19 11.93 -2.71 8.95
N VAL A 20 12.80 -3.46 9.62
CA VAL A 20 13.41 -4.69 9.11
C VAL A 20 13.02 -5.92 9.93
N ASP A 21 12.11 -5.76 10.89
CA ASP A 21 11.69 -6.83 11.79
C ASP A 21 10.85 -7.88 11.05
N ARG A 22 11.16 -9.15 11.31
CA ARG A 22 10.48 -10.32 10.73
C ARG A 22 8.99 -10.34 10.99
N ALA A 23 8.56 -9.79 12.13
CA ALA A 23 7.15 -9.69 12.47
C ALA A 23 6.37 -8.72 11.57
N MET A 24 7.03 -8.01 10.64
CA MET A 24 6.46 -6.99 9.76
C MET A 24 6.65 -7.30 8.26
N TRP A 25 7.29 -8.43 7.92
CA TRP A 25 7.73 -8.74 6.56
C TRP A 25 6.59 -9.01 5.58
N ARG A 26 5.42 -9.47 6.04
CA ARG A 26 4.30 -9.78 5.12
C ARG A 26 3.71 -8.51 4.54
N TYR A 27 3.51 -7.46 5.34
CA TYR A 27 3.00 -6.19 4.83
C TYR A 27 4.10 -5.33 4.21
N GLY A 28 5.31 -5.39 4.73
CA GLY A 28 6.44 -4.60 4.24
C GLY A 28 7.00 -3.64 5.28
N GLY A 29 8.24 -3.23 5.02
CA GLY A 29 9.09 -2.47 5.93
C GLY A 29 9.55 -1.11 5.40
N ASN A 30 9.37 -0.84 4.12
CA ASN A 30 9.74 0.40 3.45
C ASN A 30 8.70 1.50 3.71
N THR A 31 9.18 2.74 3.76
CA THR A 31 8.38 3.95 3.97
C THR A 31 7.75 4.45 2.66
N PRO A 32 6.79 5.41 2.69
CA PRO A 32 5.83 5.62 1.62
C PRO A 32 6.44 5.85 0.23
N CYS A 33 6.03 5.02 -0.71
CA CYS A 33 6.33 5.21 -2.13
C CYS A 33 5.32 4.40 -2.95
N LEU A 34 4.51 5.07 -3.77
CA LEU A 34 3.58 4.43 -4.70
C LEU A 34 3.91 4.83 -6.15
N GLU A 35 3.53 3.98 -7.10
CA GLU A 35 3.58 4.29 -8.54
C GLU A 35 2.17 4.16 -9.13
N LEU A 36 1.63 5.25 -9.65
CA LEU A 36 0.41 5.25 -10.48
C LEU A 36 0.80 5.32 -11.97
N GLU A 37 0.52 4.25 -12.70
CA GLU A 37 0.59 4.24 -14.17
C GLU A 37 -0.80 4.55 -14.73
N THR A 38 -0.92 5.65 -15.47
CA THR A 38 -2.17 6.10 -16.09
C THR A 38 -2.46 5.34 -17.39
N PRO A 39 -3.71 5.40 -17.93
CA PRO A 39 -4.02 4.77 -19.21
C PRO A 39 -3.22 5.31 -20.40
N SER A 40 -2.68 6.52 -20.30
CA SER A 40 -1.82 7.13 -21.33
C SER A 40 -0.39 6.56 -21.31
N GLY A 41 -0.03 5.80 -20.27
CA GLY A 41 1.33 5.33 -20.01
C GLY A 41 2.18 6.30 -19.18
N ALA A 42 1.65 7.48 -18.80
CA ALA A 42 2.35 8.38 -17.88
C ALA A 42 2.47 7.76 -16.49
N ARG A 43 3.59 8.04 -15.80
CA ARG A 43 3.92 7.48 -14.49
C ARG A 43 4.00 8.57 -13.44
N PHE A 44 3.26 8.38 -12.36
CA PHE A 44 3.28 9.26 -11.20
C PHE A 44 3.87 8.49 -10.02
N ILE A 45 4.90 9.04 -9.40
CA ILE A 45 5.44 8.55 -8.13
C ILE A 45 4.79 9.39 -7.03
N LEU A 46 4.21 8.74 -6.02
CA LEU A 46 3.59 9.39 -4.87
C LEU A 46 4.44 9.12 -3.64
N ASP A 47 5.03 10.19 -3.11
CA ASP A 47 6.10 10.17 -2.11
C ASP A 47 7.34 9.37 -2.52
N CYS A 48 8.44 9.65 -1.82
CA CYS A 48 9.78 9.22 -2.17
C CYS A 48 10.52 8.65 -0.95
N GLY A 49 9.79 7.91 -0.11
CA GLY A 49 10.34 7.13 0.98
C GLY A 49 11.29 6.03 0.55
N THR A 50 11.73 5.20 1.49
CA THR A 50 12.72 4.13 1.22
C THR A 50 12.26 3.13 0.15
N GLY A 51 10.94 2.99 -0.05
CA GLY A 51 10.36 2.19 -1.13
C GLY A 51 10.78 2.64 -2.54
N LEU A 52 11.14 3.92 -2.70
CA LEU A 52 11.60 4.49 -3.97
C LEU A 52 12.85 3.76 -4.50
N ARG A 53 13.73 3.30 -3.61
CA ARG A 53 14.91 2.52 -3.99
C ARG A 53 14.51 1.21 -4.68
N THR A 54 13.47 0.55 -4.17
CA THR A 54 12.96 -0.71 -4.75
C THR A 54 12.31 -0.45 -6.11
N LEU A 55 11.52 0.61 -6.23
CA LEU A 55 10.97 1.08 -7.50
C LEU A 55 12.08 1.34 -8.54
N GLY A 56 13.15 2.03 -8.15
CA GLY A 56 14.29 2.32 -9.02
C GLY A 56 14.96 1.07 -9.56
N LYS A 57 15.20 0.07 -8.69
CA LYS A 57 15.74 -1.24 -9.12
C LYS A 57 14.83 -1.95 -10.09
N HIS A 58 13.52 -1.94 -9.82
CA HIS A 58 12.52 -2.56 -10.69
C HIS A 58 12.51 -1.92 -12.09
N TRP A 59 12.59 -0.58 -12.17
CA TRP A 59 12.68 0.12 -13.44
C TRP A 59 13.97 -0.22 -14.19
N SER A 60 15.12 -0.18 -13.53
CA SER A 60 16.41 -0.50 -14.15
C SER A 60 16.47 -1.93 -14.69
N ALA A 61 15.88 -2.90 -13.99
CA ALA A 61 15.85 -4.30 -14.43
C ALA A 61 14.95 -4.55 -15.65
N ASN A 62 13.86 -3.79 -15.80
CA ASN A 62 12.80 -4.09 -16.76
C ASN A 62 12.79 -3.18 -18.00
N ARG A 63 13.57 -2.09 -18.04
CA ARG A 63 13.46 -1.06 -19.09
C ARG A 63 14.38 -1.24 -20.29
N GLY A 64 15.39 -2.12 -20.23
CA GLY A 64 16.28 -2.40 -21.37
C GLY A 64 16.93 -1.15 -21.99
N GLY A 65 17.21 -0.10 -21.18
CA GLY A 65 17.87 1.14 -21.63
C GLY A 65 16.95 2.24 -22.19
N ARG A 66 15.63 2.18 -22.00
CA ARG A 66 14.71 3.26 -22.41
C ARG A 66 14.65 4.41 -21.41
N GLU A 67 14.57 5.64 -21.91
CA GLU A 67 14.34 6.88 -21.13
C GLU A 67 13.16 6.71 -20.17
N THR A 68 13.36 7.22 -18.96
CA THR A 68 12.37 7.26 -17.90
C THR A 68 11.89 8.68 -17.69
N ASN A 69 10.59 8.87 -17.96
CA ASN A 69 9.87 10.10 -17.69
C ASN A 69 8.84 9.83 -16.61
N ALA A 70 8.86 10.61 -15.53
CA ALA A 70 7.87 10.49 -14.45
C ALA A 70 7.59 11.83 -13.76
N HIS A 71 6.35 11.98 -13.30
CA HIS A 71 5.92 13.06 -12.41
C HIS A 71 5.96 12.57 -10.98
N ILE A 72 6.48 13.37 -10.05
CA ILE A 72 6.71 12.98 -8.65
C ILE A 72 5.94 13.94 -7.76
N PHE A 73 4.99 13.43 -7.00
CA PHE A 73 4.14 14.20 -6.11
C PHE A 73 4.55 13.90 -4.67
N LEU A 74 5.08 14.91 -3.98
CA LEU A 74 5.44 14.81 -2.57
C LEU A 74 4.35 15.47 -1.73
N THR A 75 3.77 14.71 -0.81
CA THR A 75 2.73 15.18 0.12
C THR A 75 3.31 16.21 1.06
N HIS A 76 4.50 15.94 1.61
CA HIS A 76 5.26 16.82 2.47
C HIS A 76 6.73 16.38 2.59
N TYR A 77 7.47 17.01 3.50
CA TYR A 77 8.93 16.94 3.57
C TYR A 77 9.48 16.12 4.74
N HIS A 78 8.68 15.30 5.42
CA HIS A 78 9.19 14.42 6.46
C HIS A 78 10.07 13.32 5.87
N TRP A 79 11.01 12.84 6.68
CA TRP A 79 12.09 11.97 6.21
C TRP A 79 11.58 10.70 5.55
N ASP A 80 10.61 10.04 6.13
CA ASP A 80 10.02 8.82 5.60
C ASP A 80 9.35 9.01 4.24
N HIS A 81 9.03 10.25 3.82
CA HIS A 81 8.50 10.59 2.49
C HIS A 81 9.57 11.05 1.49
N ILE A 82 10.82 11.26 1.92
CA ILE A 82 11.91 11.76 1.04
C ILE A 82 13.20 10.91 1.10
N GLN A 83 13.31 9.98 2.05
CA GLN A 83 14.56 9.25 2.35
C GLN A 83 15.10 8.43 1.18
N GLY A 84 14.24 8.02 0.25
CA GLY A 84 14.64 7.21 -0.91
C GLY A 84 15.33 7.97 -2.02
N ILE A 85 15.21 9.31 -2.08
CA ILE A 85 15.70 10.14 -3.19
C ILE A 85 17.18 9.88 -3.52
N PRO A 86 18.11 9.91 -2.54
CA PRO A 86 19.53 9.71 -2.85
C PRO A 86 19.83 8.30 -3.39
N PHE A 87 18.93 7.33 -3.19
CA PHE A 87 19.11 5.93 -3.56
C PHE A 87 18.28 5.52 -4.79
N PHE A 88 17.61 6.45 -5.44
CA PHE A 88 16.84 6.20 -6.64
C PHE A 88 17.75 6.30 -7.88
N SER A 89 18.35 5.17 -8.27
CA SER A 89 19.32 5.12 -9.38
C SER A 89 18.89 5.80 -10.69
N PRO A 90 17.58 5.85 -11.07
CA PRO A 90 17.15 6.60 -12.26
C PRO A 90 17.48 8.09 -12.24
N LEU A 91 17.63 8.75 -11.08
CA LEU A 91 18.04 10.16 -11.01
C LEU A 91 19.50 10.41 -11.42
N TYR A 92 20.30 9.36 -11.54
CA TYR A 92 21.72 9.43 -11.89
C TYR A 92 22.00 9.10 -13.37
N ALA A 93 20.94 8.92 -14.17
CA ALA A 93 21.05 8.66 -15.61
C ALA A 93 20.53 9.86 -16.39
N ALA A 94 21.39 10.44 -17.23
CA ALA A 94 21.18 11.75 -17.88
C ALA A 94 20.06 11.73 -18.92
N GLU A 95 19.73 10.56 -19.45
CA GLU A 95 18.62 10.36 -20.38
C GLU A 95 17.26 10.50 -19.72
N ASN A 96 17.15 10.42 -18.39
CA ASN A 96 15.87 10.46 -17.67
C ASN A 96 15.42 11.88 -17.34
N ARG A 97 14.10 12.06 -17.18
CA ARG A 97 13.48 13.33 -16.81
C ARG A 97 12.43 13.14 -15.72
N PHE A 98 12.51 14.00 -14.71
CA PHE A 98 11.61 13.97 -13.56
C PHE A 98 11.05 15.36 -13.29
N HIS A 99 9.75 15.43 -13.03
CA HIS A 99 9.07 16.66 -12.66
C HIS A 99 8.46 16.49 -11.27
N PHE A 100 8.94 17.27 -10.30
CA PHE A 100 8.52 17.21 -8.91
C PHE A 100 7.47 18.27 -8.59
N TYR A 101 6.48 17.88 -7.79
CA TYR A 101 5.37 18.72 -7.34
C TYR A 101 5.25 18.61 -5.81
N SER A 102 5.23 19.75 -5.12
CA SER A 102 4.90 19.84 -3.69
C SER A 102 4.62 21.29 -3.32
N PHE A 103 4.26 21.56 -2.07
CA PHE A 103 3.95 22.91 -1.62
C PHE A 103 5.17 23.73 -1.24
N ARG A 104 5.07 25.05 -1.37
CA ARG A 104 6.07 25.96 -0.80
C ARG A 104 6.02 25.89 0.73
N SER A 105 7.07 25.38 1.37
CA SER A 105 7.18 25.37 2.83
C SER A 105 7.25 26.81 3.35
N PRO A 106 6.40 27.21 4.32
CA PRO A 106 6.50 28.52 4.95
C PRO A 106 7.87 28.77 5.61
N SER A 107 8.54 27.71 6.07
CA SER A 107 9.83 27.78 6.74
C SER A 107 11.00 27.99 5.79
N LEU A 108 10.88 27.55 4.53
CA LEU A 108 11.95 27.67 3.54
C LEU A 108 11.68 28.80 2.54
N GLY A 109 10.42 29.11 2.22
CA GLY A 109 10.08 30.06 1.17
C GLY A 109 10.26 29.48 -0.24
N PRO A 110 10.50 30.31 -1.27
CA PRO A 110 10.65 29.84 -2.65
C PRO A 110 11.69 28.74 -2.82
N ASP A 111 11.45 27.88 -3.81
CA ASP A 111 12.28 26.73 -4.16
C ASP A 111 12.39 25.69 -3.03
N SER A 112 11.35 25.58 -2.19
CA SER A 112 11.34 24.70 -1.02
C SER A 112 11.77 23.28 -1.35
N LEU A 113 11.16 22.69 -2.38
CA LEU A 113 11.39 21.31 -2.76
C LEU A 113 12.86 21.08 -3.18
N LYS A 114 13.42 21.95 -4.01
CA LYS A 114 14.82 21.89 -4.43
C LYS A 114 15.76 22.01 -3.23
N ARG A 115 15.48 22.95 -2.31
CA ARG A 115 16.30 23.18 -1.11
C ARG A 115 16.26 22.01 -0.14
N VAL A 116 15.12 21.33 -0.01
CA VAL A 116 15.01 20.09 0.79
C VAL A 116 15.93 19.01 0.22
N PHE A 117 15.96 18.85 -1.12
CA PHE A 117 16.83 17.87 -1.76
C PHE A 117 18.31 18.21 -1.59
N GLU A 118 18.68 19.48 -1.78
CA GLU A 118 20.05 19.97 -1.55
C GLU A 118 20.49 19.72 -0.10
N ALA A 119 19.63 20.01 0.88
CA ALA A 119 19.93 19.81 2.29
C ALA A 119 20.09 18.33 2.67
N GLN A 120 19.22 17.46 2.16
CA GLN A 120 19.31 16.02 2.40
C GLN A 120 20.62 15.42 1.89
N MET A 121 21.16 15.98 0.81
CA MET A 121 22.41 15.54 0.18
C MET A 121 23.63 16.36 0.60
N ALA A 122 23.49 17.27 1.57
CA ALA A 122 24.61 18.10 2.02
C ALA A 122 25.62 17.31 2.86
N ILE A 123 26.89 17.73 2.82
CA ILE A 123 27.93 17.21 3.72
C ILE A 123 27.65 17.70 5.15
N PRO A 124 27.73 16.85 6.20
CA PRO A 124 28.24 15.47 6.21
C PRO A 124 27.15 14.37 6.11
N TYR A 125 25.91 14.71 5.75
CA TYR A 125 24.80 13.74 5.72
C TYR A 125 24.88 12.75 4.55
N PHE A 126 25.41 13.19 3.40
CA PHE A 126 25.55 12.35 2.21
C PHE A 126 26.89 12.61 1.50
N PRO A 127 27.51 11.61 0.84
CA PRO A 127 28.85 11.73 0.25
C PRO A 127 28.89 12.54 -1.06
N VAL A 128 27.75 12.81 -1.70
CA VAL A 128 27.65 13.59 -2.94
C VAL A 128 26.50 14.58 -2.84
N ASP A 129 26.61 15.73 -3.49
CA ASP A 129 25.54 16.73 -3.52
C ASP A 129 24.54 16.46 -4.65
N LEU A 130 23.54 17.34 -4.77
CA LEU A 130 22.47 17.24 -5.76
C LEU A 130 22.99 17.30 -7.21
N SER A 131 24.20 17.81 -7.47
CA SER A 131 24.79 17.88 -8.82
C SER A 131 25.21 16.52 -9.37
N ALA A 132 25.41 15.52 -8.50
CA ALA A 132 25.75 14.15 -8.89
C ALA A 132 24.59 13.44 -9.63
N MET A 133 23.35 13.88 -9.41
CA MET A 133 22.19 13.39 -10.14
C MET A 133 22.14 14.05 -11.53
N SER A 134 22.44 13.28 -12.57
CA SER A 134 22.55 13.78 -13.95
C SER A 134 21.20 13.90 -14.68
N ALA A 135 20.13 13.31 -14.15
CA ALA A 135 18.80 13.39 -14.76
C ALA A 135 18.25 14.82 -14.75
N SER A 136 17.46 15.16 -15.77
CA SER A 136 16.72 16.43 -15.82
C SER A 136 15.69 16.46 -14.70
N ARG A 137 15.64 17.57 -13.96
CA ARG A 137 14.75 17.75 -12.81
C ARG A 137 14.07 19.10 -12.88
N GLU A 138 12.76 19.08 -12.97
CA GLU A 138 11.91 20.27 -12.90
C GLU A 138 11.16 20.28 -11.57
N PHE A 139 10.98 21.46 -10.99
CA PHE A 139 10.32 21.63 -9.70
C PHE A 139 9.17 22.61 -9.86
N THR A 140 7.97 22.21 -9.45
CA THR A 140 6.78 23.05 -9.43
C THR A 140 6.21 23.09 -8.03
N GLU A 141 6.04 24.30 -7.52
CA GLU A 141 5.33 24.53 -6.26
C GLU A 141 3.83 24.56 -6.54
N VAL A 142 3.04 23.80 -5.77
CA VAL A 142 1.58 23.73 -5.85
C VAL A 142 0.96 23.98 -4.48
N ASP A 143 -0.13 24.75 -4.41
CA ASP A 143 -0.86 25.02 -3.17
C ASP A 143 -2.04 24.04 -2.99
N GLY A 144 -2.59 23.95 -1.78
CA GLY A 144 -3.80 23.18 -1.49
C GLY A 144 -5.05 23.87 -2.04
N GLY A 145 -5.65 23.26 -3.05
CA GLY A 145 -6.84 23.73 -3.73
C GLY A 145 -6.64 24.01 -5.22
N GLU A 146 -5.43 23.77 -5.72
CA GLU A 146 -5.13 23.83 -7.14
C GLU A 146 -5.69 22.65 -7.92
N ARG A 147 -5.87 22.87 -9.21
CA ARG A 147 -6.28 21.86 -10.18
C ARG A 147 -5.54 22.07 -11.50
N PHE A 148 -4.93 21.01 -12.01
CA PHE A 148 -4.16 21.05 -13.25
C PHE A 148 -4.20 19.69 -13.97
N GLU A 149 -3.80 19.67 -15.24
CA GLU A 149 -3.73 18.47 -16.06
C GLU A 149 -2.27 18.06 -16.28
N VAL A 150 -1.95 16.79 -16.07
CA VAL A 150 -0.60 16.26 -16.28
C VAL A 150 -0.67 14.77 -16.59
N GLY A 151 0.12 14.28 -17.54
CA GLY A 151 0.17 12.85 -17.89
C GLY A 151 -1.17 12.22 -18.28
N GLY A 152 -2.14 12.99 -18.76
CA GLY A 152 -3.48 12.50 -19.09
C GLY A 152 -4.38 12.25 -17.87
N ALA A 153 -4.05 12.85 -16.73
CA ALA A 153 -4.90 12.87 -15.53
C ALA A 153 -5.10 14.31 -15.04
N ARG A 154 -6.30 14.56 -14.52
CA ARG A 154 -6.60 15.78 -13.79
C ARG A 154 -6.18 15.61 -12.34
N VAL A 155 -5.27 16.43 -11.88
CA VAL A 155 -4.77 16.44 -10.51
C VAL A 155 -5.44 17.57 -9.74
N THR A 156 -5.98 17.25 -8.56
CA THR A 156 -6.50 18.23 -7.61
C THR A 156 -5.77 18.06 -6.28
N THR A 157 -5.34 19.17 -5.68
CA THR A 157 -4.66 19.18 -4.38
C THR A 157 -5.59 19.69 -3.28
N ARG A 158 -5.41 19.22 -2.05
CA ARG A 158 -6.06 19.78 -0.85
C ARG A 158 -5.11 19.72 0.34
N TRP A 159 -5.22 20.70 1.24
CA TRP A 159 -4.51 20.68 2.52
C TRP A 159 -5.08 19.60 3.45
N LEU A 160 -4.18 18.89 4.14
CA LEU A 160 -4.48 17.91 5.18
C LEU A 160 -3.99 18.41 6.55
N ASN A 161 -4.53 17.84 7.63
CA ASN A 161 -4.17 18.20 8.99
C ASN A 161 -2.94 17.42 9.45
N HIS A 162 -1.76 17.98 9.21
CA HIS A 162 -0.50 17.40 9.63
C HIS A 162 0.50 18.50 10.03
N PRO A 163 1.35 18.29 11.06
CA PRO A 163 2.38 19.24 11.44
C PRO A 163 3.24 19.67 10.25
N GLN A 164 3.52 20.97 10.13
CA GLN A 164 4.30 21.57 9.04
C GLN A 164 3.64 21.55 7.65
N GLY A 165 2.40 21.04 7.55
CA GLY A 165 1.61 21.00 6.33
C GLY A 165 1.79 19.71 5.54
N CYS A 166 0.70 19.25 4.93
CA CYS A 166 0.66 18.08 4.08
C CYS A 166 -0.40 18.28 2.98
N LEU A 167 -0.08 17.89 1.75
CA LEU A 167 -1.03 17.87 0.64
C LEU A 167 -1.56 16.46 0.41
N GLY A 168 -2.87 16.36 0.23
CA GLY A 168 -3.52 15.22 -0.40
C GLY A 168 -3.69 15.47 -1.91
N PHE A 169 -3.58 14.40 -2.69
CA PHE A 169 -3.71 14.44 -4.15
C PHE A 169 -4.86 13.57 -4.63
N ARG A 170 -5.69 14.11 -5.52
CA ARG A 170 -6.71 13.38 -6.27
C ARG A 170 -6.32 13.34 -7.74
N PHE A 171 -6.20 12.13 -8.28
CA PHE A 171 -5.89 11.84 -9.68
C PHE A 171 -7.13 11.29 -10.37
N GLU A 172 -7.70 12.06 -11.29
CA GLU A 172 -8.85 11.63 -12.08
C GLU A 172 -8.36 11.22 -13.46
N THR A 173 -8.51 9.93 -13.79
CA THR A 173 -8.16 9.35 -15.10
C THR A 173 -9.44 8.99 -15.87
N PRO A 174 -9.36 8.72 -17.19
CA PRO A 174 -10.53 8.28 -17.95
C PRO A 174 -11.19 6.98 -17.45
N VAL A 175 -10.50 6.19 -16.62
CA VAL A 175 -10.93 4.86 -16.19
C VAL A 175 -11.17 4.74 -14.69
N GLY A 176 -11.03 5.86 -13.96
CA GLY A 176 -11.31 5.92 -12.53
C GLY A 176 -10.44 6.94 -11.79
N THR A 177 -10.72 7.08 -10.50
CA THR A 177 -10.13 8.09 -9.62
C THR A 177 -9.34 7.45 -8.48
N VAL A 178 -8.12 7.96 -8.26
CA VAL A 178 -7.26 7.58 -7.12
C VAL A 178 -7.06 8.80 -6.24
N VAL A 179 -7.29 8.66 -4.94
CA VAL A 179 -6.97 9.68 -3.93
C VAL A 179 -5.86 9.14 -3.05
N TYR A 180 -4.79 9.92 -2.91
CA TYR A 180 -3.67 9.68 -2.03
C TYR A 180 -3.63 10.79 -0.98
N ALA A 181 -4.14 10.49 0.21
CA ALA A 181 -4.16 11.40 1.35
C ALA A 181 -3.75 10.62 2.60
N THR A 182 -2.44 10.45 2.71
CA THR A 182 -1.75 9.87 3.87
C THR A 182 -1.81 10.86 5.06
N ASP A 183 -0.87 10.80 5.99
CA ASP A 183 -0.50 11.78 7.02
C ASP A 183 -1.55 12.87 7.25
N ASN A 184 -2.58 12.50 8.00
CA ASN A 184 -3.67 13.40 8.39
C ASN A 184 -4.25 13.00 9.74
N GLU A 185 -4.49 13.98 10.61
CA GLU A 185 -5.18 13.79 11.89
C GLU A 185 -6.60 14.34 11.85
N PRO A 186 -7.62 13.60 12.32
CA PRO A 186 -8.97 14.15 12.45
C PRO A 186 -9.05 15.26 13.50
N GLY A 187 -9.95 16.22 13.31
CA GLY A 187 -10.35 17.17 14.36
C GLY A 187 -10.11 18.65 14.07
N ASP A 188 -9.56 18.99 12.89
CA ASP A 188 -9.66 20.34 12.35
C ASP A 188 -10.84 20.39 11.35
N PRO A 189 -11.95 21.10 11.65
CA PRO A 189 -13.15 21.06 10.81
C PRO A 189 -12.93 21.50 9.35
N LYS A 190 -11.96 22.39 9.09
CA LYS A 190 -11.69 22.88 7.73
C LYS A 190 -10.91 21.83 6.94
N LEU A 191 -9.91 21.23 7.56
CA LEU A 191 -9.07 20.21 6.92
C LEU A 191 -9.80 18.87 6.81
N ASP A 192 -10.63 18.52 7.79
CA ASP A 192 -11.55 17.39 7.77
C ASP A 192 -12.54 17.48 6.59
N LYS A 193 -13.05 18.69 6.34
CA LYS A 193 -13.89 18.97 5.16
C LYS A 193 -13.08 18.84 3.87
N SER A 194 -11.85 19.35 3.87
CA SER A 194 -10.96 19.32 2.70
C SER A 194 -10.64 17.88 2.27
N LEU A 195 -10.39 16.99 3.22
CA LEU A 195 -10.16 15.56 2.97
C LEU A 195 -11.41 14.87 2.41
N ARG A 196 -12.60 15.14 2.97
CA ARG A 196 -13.87 14.61 2.46
C ARG A 196 -14.14 15.06 1.02
N GLU A 197 -13.95 16.34 0.73
CA GLU A 197 -14.08 16.88 -0.63
C GLU A 197 -13.09 16.20 -1.60
N LEU A 198 -11.86 15.96 -1.16
CA LEU A 198 -10.84 15.28 -1.96
C LEU A 198 -11.21 13.81 -2.22
N ALA A 199 -11.70 13.10 -1.21
CA ALA A 199 -12.04 11.67 -1.24
C ALA A 199 -13.39 11.36 -1.93
N GLN A 200 -14.25 12.36 -2.14
CA GLN A 200 -15.61 12.18 -2.67
C GLN A 200 -15.67 11.28 -3.91
N GLY A 201 -16.41 10.18 -3.80
CA GLY A 201 -16.67 9.22 -4.87
C GLY A 201 -15.44 8.55 -5.47
N ALA A 202 -14.30 8.52 -4.77
CA ALA A 202 -13.07 7.94 -5.30
C ALA A 202 -13.20 6.41 -5.50
N ASP A 203 -12.61 5.89 -6.57
CA ASP A 203 -12.54 4.45 -6.80
C ASP A 203 -11.54 3.79 -5.85
N ILE A 204 -10.42 4.48 -5.57
CA ILE A 204 -9.40 4.11 -4.59
C ILE A 204 -9.14 5.31 -3.69
N PHE A 205 -9.24 5.14 -2.38
CA PHE A 205 -8.83 6.11 -1.38
C PHE A 205 -7.73 5.51 -0.50
N VAL A 206 -6.50 5.99 -0.67
CA VAL A 206 -5.36 5.65 0.19
C VAL A 206 -5.34 6.64 1.34
N ASN A 207 -5.58 6.14 2.56
CA ASN A 207 -5.72 6.94 3.76
C ASN A 207 -4.74 6.47 4.84
N ASP A 208 -4.23 7.42 5.61
CA ASP A 208 -3.51 7.16 6.85
C ASP A 208 -4.34 6.26 7.78
N ALA A 209 -3.74 5.20 8.28
CA ALA A 209 -4.32 4.32 9.27
C ALA A 209 -3.26 3.90 10.29
N GLN A 210 -2.34 4.81 10.62
CA GLN A 210 -1.18 4.51 11.47
C GLN A 210 -1.63 3.98 12.83
N PHE A 211 -2.72 4.51 13.40
CA PHE A 211 -3.15 4.18 14.74
C PHE A 211 -4.48 3.41 14.84
N THR A 212 -4.65 2.73 15.95
CA THR A 212 -5.97 2.30 16.43
C THR A 212 -6.70 3.48 17.10
N PRO A 213 -8.05 3.46 17.18
CA PRO A 213 -8.80 4.52 17.85
C PRO A 213 -8.34 4.77 19.31
N PRO A 214 -8.04 3.73 20.13
CA PRO A 214 -7.48 3.95 21.46
C PRO A 214 -6.10 4.64 21.46
N GLN A 215 -5.18 4.23 20.57
CA GLN A 215 -3.86 4.86 20.45
C GLN A 215 -3.98 6.36 20.11
N LEU A 216 -4.82 6.69 19.13
CA LEU A 216 -5.08 8.07 18.73
C LEU A 216 -5.68 8.90 19.86
N ALA A 217 -6.71 8.38 20.55
CA ALA A 217 -7.40 9.10 21.61
C ALA A 217 -6.54 9.34 22.86
N MET A 218 -5.63 8.42 23.20
CA MET A 218 -4.90 8.46 24.47
C MET A 218 -3.52 9.11 24.39
N ALA A 219 -2.71 8.74 23.38
CA ALA A 219 -1.27 9.03 23.41
C ALA A 219 -0.72 9.65 22.11
N ARG A 220 -1.49 9.64 21.02
CA ARG A 220 -0.98 10.02 19.70
C ARG A 220 -1.67 11.24 19.06
N LYS A 221 -2.58 11.90 19.79
CA LYS A 221 -3.18 13.15 19.32
C LYS A 221 -2.12 14.25 19.19
N GLY A 222 -2.21 15.05 18.12
CA GLY A 222 -1.26 16.08 17.73
C GLY A 222 -0.08 15.56 16.91
N TRP A 223 -0.01 14.26 16.63
CA TRP A 223 1.09 13.67 15.87
C TRP A 223 0.86 13.79 14.36
N GLY A 224 -0.37 14.11 13.93
CA GLY A 224 -0.68 14.34 12.54
C GLY A 224 -1.09 13.08 11.76
N HIS A 225 -1.54 12.03 12.46
CA HIS A 225 -1.92 10.76 11.86
C HIS A 225 -3.31 10.32 12.28
N SER A 226 -3.86 9.36 11.54
CA SER A 226 -5.26 8.96 11.66
C SER A 226 -5.42 7.59 12.31
N SER A 227 -6.68 7.21 12.48
CA SER A 227 -7.01 5.82 12.78
C SER A 227 -7.75 5.16 11.63
N TRP A 228 -7.64 3.83 11.54
CA TRP A 228 -8.38 3.06 10.55
C TRP A 228 -9.89 3.34 10.56
N LEU A 229 -10.45 3.65 11.73
CA LEU A 229 -11.88 3.92 11.90
C LEU A 229 -12.29 5.26 11.26
N GLU A 230 -11.43 6.27 11.30
CA GLU A 230 -11.70 7.54 10.63
C GLU A 230 -11.68 7.38 9.11
N GLY A 231 -10.72 6.64 8.57
CA GLY A 231 -10.67 6.29 7.15
C GLY A 231 -11.96 5.59 6.70
N VAL A 232 -12.45 4.63 7.50
CA VAL A 232 -13.73 3.93 7.26
C VAL A 232 -14.91 4.91 7.26
N ARG A 233 -15.01 5.78 8.26
CA ARG A 233 -16.10 6.77 8.37
C ARG A 233 -16.14 7.68 7.15
N ILE A 234 -14.98 8.22 6.76
CA ILE A 234 -14.87 9.07 5.57
C ILE A 234 -15.28 8.30 4.32
N ALA A 235 -14.76 7.08 4.14
CA ALA A 235 -15.05 6.26 2.96
C ALA A 235 -16.55 6.00 2.80
N GLN A 236 -17.25 5.68 3.89
CA GLN A 236 -18.70 5.50 3.91
C GLN A 236 -19.45 6.80 3.62
N GLU A 237 -19.06 7.90 4.28
CA GLU A 237 -19.71 9.21 4.18
C GLU A 237 -19.67 9.75 2.74
N VAL A 238 -18.53 9.60 2.07
CA VAL A 238 -18.30 10.23 0.75
C VAL A 238 -18.38 9.24 -0.42
N GLY A 239 -18.82 8.01 -0.17
CA GLY A 239 -19.08 7.01 -1.21
C GLY A 239 -17.83 6.51 -1.93
N VAL A 240 -16.73 6.30 -1.21
CA VAL A 240 -15.52 5.66 -1.72
C VAL A 240 -15.82 4.19 -2.06
N ARG A 241 -15.22 3.67 -3.14
CA ARG A 241 -15.41 2.26 -3.54
C ARG A 241 -14.42 1.30 -2.89
N ASN A 242 -13.17 1.70 -2.72
CA ASN A 242 -12.12 0.90 -2.08
C ASN A 242 -11.28 1.79 -1.17
N LEU A 243 -11.31 1.50 0.14
CA LEU A 243 -10.42 2.13 1.10
C LEU A 243 -9.13 1.31 1.21
N VAL A 244 -7.98 1.96 1.16
CA VAL A 244 -6.68 1.36 1.41
C VAL A 244 -6.10 1.99 2.67
N LEU A 245 -5.98 1.19 3.72
CA LEU A 245 -5.31 1.54 4.97
C LEU A 245 -3.79 1.55 4.72
N PHE A 246 -3.17 2.69 4.94
CA PHE A 246 -1.78 2.96 4.58
C PHE A 246 -1.02 3.62 5.74
N HIS A 247 0.29 3.77 5.61
CA HIS A 247 1.15 4.40 6.61
C HIS A 247 1.15 3.62 7.94
N HIS A 248 1.30 2.29 7.85
CA HIS A 248 1.25 1.41 9.02
C HIS A 248 2.32 1.82 10.04
N ASP A 249 1.95 1.89 11.33
CA ASP A 249 2.88 2.25 12.40
C ASP A 249 4.11 1.31 12.41
N PRO A 250 5.36 1.82 12.53
CA PRO A 250 6.57 0.99 12.55
C PRO A 250 6.55 -0.19 13.52
N ASP A 251 5.87 -0.02 14.65
CA ASP A 251 5.80 -1.02 15.73
C ASP A 251 4.61 -1.98 15.56
N SER A 252 3.73 -1.75 14.58
CA SER A 252 2.61 -2.66 14.29
C SER A 252 3.10 -3.93 13.59
N SER A 253 3.04 -5.06 14.27
CA SER A 253 3.31 -6.37 13.65
C SER A 253 2.28 -6.68 12.56
N ASP A 254 2.61 -7.66 11.73
CA ASP A 254 1.72 -8.21 10.71
C ASP A 254 0.38 -8.66 11.29
N ARG A 255 0.39 -9.19 12.53
CA ARG A 255 -0.83 -9.54 13.27
C ARG A 255 -1.64 -8.31 13.65
N ALA A 256 -1.00 -7.24 14.11
CA ALA A 256 -1.70 -6.01 14.46
C ALA A 256 -2.39 -5.39 13.24
N VAL A 257 -1.72 -5.40 12.08
CA VAL A 257 -2.31 -4.92 10.82
C VAL A 257 -3.47 -5.81 10.36
N ASP A 258 -3.40 -7.13 10.56
CA ASP A 258 -4.53 -8.04 10.32
C ASP A 258 -5.74 -7.72 11.20
N GLU A 259 -5.50 -7.49 12.49
CA GLU A 259 -6.55 -7.12 13.45
C GLU A 259 -7.23 -5.80 13.03
N ILE A 260 -6.45 -4.79 12.65
CA ILE A 260 -6.93 -3.53 12.09
C ILE A 260 -7.78 -3.76 10.83
N LEU A 261 -7.27 -4.55 9.88
CA LEU A 261 -7.99 -4.83 8.63
C LEU A 261 -9.31 -5.54 8.88
N ARG A 262 -9.32 -6.53 9.79
CA ARG A 262 -10.52 -7.29 10.16
C ARG A 262 -11.57 -6.37 10.80
N GLU A 263 -11.17 -5.52 11.73
CA GLU A 263 -12.06 -4.54 12.37
C GLU A 263 -12.63 -3.54 11.36
N ALA A 264 -11.78 -3.01 10.47
CA ALA A 264 -12.20 -2.10 9.42
C ALA A 264 -13.20 -2.77 8.44
N ARG A 265 -12.95 -4.03 8.05
CA ARG A 265 -13.85 -4.82 7.19
C ARG A 265 -15.20 -5.14 7.84
N GLY A 266 -15.23 -5.24 9.17
CA GLY A 266 -16.47 -5.37 9.92
C GLY A 266 -17.39 -4.14 9.83
N GLN A 267 -16.84 -2.98 9.47
CA GLN A 267 -17.58 -1.73 9.31
C GLN A 267 -17.77 -1.32 7.84
N PHE A 268 -16.76 -1.55 6.99
CA PHE A 268 -16.80 -1.25 5.57
C PHE A 268 -16.15 -2.38 4.78
N GLU A 269 -16.92 -3.07 3.95
CA GLU A 269 -16.51 -4.35 3.36
C GLU A 269 -15.31 -4.21 2.41
N SER A 270 -15.22 -3.11 1.68
CA SER A 270 -14.22 -2.87 0.63
C SER A 270 -12.98 -2.15 1.17
N VAL A 271 -12.30 -2.79 2.12
CA VAL A 271 -11.07 -2.30 2.76
C VAL A 271 -9.90 -3.23 2.45
N TRP A 272 -8.74 -2.62 2.20
CA TRP A 272 -7.47 -3.28 1.94
C TRP A 272 -6.41 -2.72 2.89
N ALA A 273 -5.55 -3.58 3.43
CA ALA A 273 -4.33 -3.11 4.09
C ALA A 273 -3.22 -3.04 3.04
N ALA A 274 -2.56 -1.89 2.92
CA ALA A 274 -1.49 -1.71 1.95
C ALA A 274 -0.35 -2.70 2.21
N THR A 275 0.10 -3.37 1.16
CA THR A 275 1.18 -4.35 1.20
C THR A 275 2.22 -4.00 0.14
N GLU A 276 3.51 -4.13 0.45
CA GLU A 276 4.56 -3.95 -0.55
C GLU A 276 4.39 -4.89 -1.74
N GLY A 277 4.56 -4.31 -2.93
CA GLY A 277 4.30 -4.86 -4.25
C GLY A 277 2.84 -5.15 -4.57
N MET A 278 1.88 -4.80 -3.69
CA MET A 278 0.46 -4.81 -4.04
C MET A 278 0.21 -3.95 -5.28
N VAL A 279 -0.70 -4.39 -6.15
CA VAL A 279 -1.13 -3.65 -7.35
C VAL A 279 -2.65 -3.65 -7.42
N LEU A 280 -3.23 -2.44 -7.50
CA LEU A 280 -4.65 -2.19 -7.74
C LEU A 280 -4.86 -1.73 -9.18
N THR A 281 -5.81 -2.32 -9.90
CA THR A 281 -6.07 -2.03 -11.32
C THR A 281 -7.49 -1.51 -11.53
N LEU A 282 -7.60 -0.31 -12.11
CA LEU A 282 -8.84 0.32 -12.57
C LEU A 282 -9.04 0.12 -14.07
N GLY A 283 -10.27 0.33 -14.56
CA GLY A 283 -10.64 0.20 -15.98
C GLY A 283 -11.02 -1.21 -16.44
N LYS A 284 -11.01 -2.20 -15.54
CA LYS A 284 -11.48 -3.57 -15.80
C LYS A 284 -12.91 -3.78 -15.32
N ARG A 285 -13.63 -4.75 -15.91
CA ARG A 285 -14.98 -5.15 -15.47
C ARG A 285 -15.06 -5.54 -13.98
N LYS A 286 -14.00 -6.13 -13.42
CA LYS A 286 -13.83 -6.40 -11.98
C LYS A 286 -12.61 -5.64 -11.48
N PHE A 287 -12.71 -5.04 -10.29
CA PHE A 287 -11.57 -4.39 -9.64
C PHE A 287 -10.44 -5.40 -9.45
N GLY A 288 -9.29 -5.13 -10.04
CA GLY A 288 -8.16 -6.06 -10.03
C GLY A 288 -7.26 -5.78 -8.84
N VAL A 289 -7.08 -6.76 -7.95
CA VAL A 289 -6.13 -6.69 -6.84
C VAL A 289 -5.15 -7.84 -6.96
N VAL A 290 -3.85 -7.51 -6.91
CA VAL A 290 -2.75 -8.49 -6.87
C VAL A 290 -1.88 -8.14 -5.68
N ILE A 291 -1.58 -9.13 -4.85
CA ILE A 291 -0.60 -9.01 -3.75
C ILE A 291 0.53 -10.01 -4.05
N PRO A 292 1.80 -9.59 -4.03
CA PRO A 292 2.92 -10.45 -4.39
C PRO A 292 3.13 -11.50 -3.31
N THR A 293 3.60 -12.67 -3.73
CA THR A 293 3.93 -13.75 -2.80
C THR A 293 5.30 -13.51 -2.18
N VAL A 294 5.37 -13.38 -0.84
CA VAL A 294 6.63 -13.60 -0.13
C VAL A 294 6.87 -15.10 -0.06
N ARG A 295 7.83 -15.61 -0.83
CA ARG A 295 8.22 -17.02 -0.85
C ARG A 295 9.50 -17.22 -0.04
N GLU A 296 9.43 -17.04 1.28
CA GLU A 296 10.57 -17.36 2.14
C GLU A 296 10.21 -18.49 3.11
N GLY A 297 11.02 -19.55 3.09
CA GLY A 297 10.89 -20.70 3.98
C GLY A 297 11.10 -22.04 3.29
N LEU A 298 11.81 -22.95 3.96
CA LEU A 298 11.89 -24.36 3.58
C LEU A 298 10.47 -24.95 3.53
N ARG A 299 10.06 -25.37 2.33
CA ARG A 299 8.78 -26.06 2.14
C ARG A 299 9.00 -27.56 2.16
N ARG A 300 8.04 -28.28 2.73
CA ARG A 300 7.94 -29.72 2.57
C ARG A 300 6.70 -30.03 1.76
N GLU A 301 6.87 -30.85 0.74
CA GLU A 301 5.72 -31.52 0.14
C GLU A 301 5.17 -32.51 1.16
N ALA A 302 4.14 -32.07 1.87
CA ALA A 302 3.36 -32.88 2.77
C ALA A 302 1.89 -32.66 2.42
N SER A 303 1.11 -33.74 2.48
CA SER A 303 -0.33 -33.72 2.24
C SER A 303 -1.05 -34.05 3.54
N PHE A 304 -1.74 -33.07 4.10
CA PHE A 304 -2.58 -33.26 5.27
C PHE A 304 -4.03 -32.98 4.90
N ARG A 305 -4.95 -33.81 5.42
CA ARG A 305 -6.37 -33.47 5.38
C ARG A 305 -6.62 -32.30 6.31
N ALA A 306 -7.42 -31.36 5.85
CA ALA A 306 -7.81 -30.22 6.65
C ALA A 306 -9.30 -29.92 6.44
N HIS A 307 -9.91 -29.40 7.48
CA HIS A 307 -11.21 -28.77 7.42
C HIS A 307 -11.02 -27.25 7.49
N VAL A 308 -11.56 -26.52 6.53
CA VAL A 308 -11.36 -25.07 6.38
C VAL A 308 -12.72 -24.38 6.43
N SER A 309 -12.80 -23.33 7.23
CA SER A 309 -13.96 -22.43 7.26
C SER A 309 -13.57 -20.97 7.10
N GLY A 310 -14.47 -20.19 6.53
CA GLY A 310 -14.22 -18.77 6.25
C GLY A 310 -15.39 -18.12 5.52
N PHE A 311 -15.09 -17.01 4.84
CA PHE A 311 -16.06 -16.26 4.03
C PHE A 311 -15.57 -16.14 2.59
N THR A 312 -16.49 -16.30 1.65
CA THR A 312 -16.26 -16.10 0.22
C THR A 312 -16.04 -14.62 -0.11
N GLY A 313 -15.60 -14.34 -1.35
CA GLY A 313 -15.44 -12.98 -1.86
C GLY A 313 -16.71 -12.11 -1.80
N ASP A 314 -17.88 -12.73 -1.81
CA ASP A 314 -19.22 -12.11 -1.69
C ASP A 314 -19.80 -12.19 -0.26
N GLY A 315 -19.00 -12.60 0.73
CA GLY A 315 -19.37 -12.55 2.14
C GLY A 315 -20.22 -13.72 2.65
N LEU A 316 -20.37 -14.80 1.88
CA LEU A 316 -21.05 -16.01 2.32
C LEU A 316 -20.11 -16.87 3.17
N ALA A 317 -20.59 -17.34 4.32
CA ALA A 317 -19.85 -18.30 5.13
C ALA A 317 -19.75 -19.65 4.41
N PHE A 318 -18.59 -20.29 4.48
CA PHE A 318 -18.38 -21.64 3.95
C PHE A 318 -17.58 -22.50 4.93
N GLU A 319 -17.78 -23.81 4.83
CA GLU A 319 -17.00 -24.84 5.50
C GLU A 319 -16.78 -26.00 4.53
N GLU A 320 -15.54 -26.47 4.36
CA GLU A 320 -15.24 -27.57 3.46
C GLU A 320 -13.98 -28.33 3.85
N ASN A 321 -13.88 -29.56 3.34
CA ASN A 321 -12.70 -30.40 3.52
C ASN A 321 -11.75 -30.24 2.33
N THR A 322 -10.46 -30.08 2.62
CA THR A 322 -9.41 -29.88 1.62
C THR A 322 -8.16 -30.70 1.95
N VAL A 323 -7.20 -30.68 1.03
CA VAL A 323 -5.85 -31.19 1.25
C VAL A 323 -4.88 -30.02 1.24
N ILE A 324 -4.19 -29.82 2.35
CA ILE A 324 -3.05 -28.91 2.43
C ILE A 324 -1.90 -29.49 1.62
N ARG A 325 -1.39 -28.73 0.65
CA ARG A 325 -0.16 -29.04 -0.09
C ARG A 325 0.88 -27.93 0.12
N ASN A 326 2.15 -28.25 -0.13
CA ASN A 326 3.25 -27.28 -0.06
C ASN A 326 3.34 -26.52 1.27
N LEU A 327 3.24 -27.27 2.38
CA LEU A 327 3.29 -26.76 3.74
C LEU A 327 4.69 -26.20 4.07
N SER A 328 4.69 -25.08 4.77
CA SER A 328 5.86 -24.46 5.40
C SER A 328 5.50 -24.04 6.83
N LEU A 329 6.48 -23.65 7.63
CA LEU A 329 6.24 -23.08 8.96
C LEU A 329 5.36 -21.82 8.91
N HIS A 330 5.38 -21.08 7.80
CA HIS A 330 4.70 -19.79 7.68
C HIS A 330 3.37 -19.88 6.94
N GLY A 331 3.01 -21.02 6.33
CA GLY A 331 1.83 -21.08 5.48
C GLY A 331 1.77 -22.30 4.57
N ALA A 332 0.73 -22.34 3.75
CA ALA A 332 0.39 -23.47 2.90
C ALA A 332 -0.28 -23.03 1.59
N MET A 333 -0.39 -23.97 0.64
CA MET A 333 -1.34 -23.88 -0.46
C MET A 333 -2.47 -24.87 -0.21
N ILE A 334 -3.70 -24.41 -0.26
CA ILE A 334 -4.91 -25.24 -0.15
C ILE A 334 -5.74 -25.11 -1.42
N TYR A 335 -6.56 -26.11 -1.71
CA TYR A 335 -7.45 -26.09 -2.87
C TYR A 335 -8.89 -26.15 -2.39
N LEU A 336 -9.63 -25.11 -2.69
CA LEU A 336 -10.97 -24.86 -2.17
C LEU A 336 -11.97 -24.86 -3.31
N ASP A 337 -13.17 -25.38 -3.09
CA ASP A 337 -14.28 -25.24 -4.04
C ASP A 337 -14.85 -23.82 -3.95
N HIS A 338 -14.73 -23.21 -2.77
CA HIS A 338 -15.06 -21.80 -2.54
C HIS A 338 -13.86 -20.88 -2.83
N SER A 339 -14.15 -19.66 -3.32
CA SER A 339 -13.15 -18.61 -3.48
C SER A 339 -13.24 -17.61 -2.32
N PRO A 340 -12.34 -17.68 -1.32
CA PRO A 340 -12.34 -16.73 -0.21
C PRO A 340 -11.91 -15.33 -0.69
N LYS A 341 -11.99 -14.32 0.20
CA LYS A 341 -11.56 -12.95 -0.10
C LYS A 341 -10.07 -12.78 0.16
N LEU A 342 -9.37 -12.05 -0.70
CA LEU A 342 -7.95 -11.75 -0.45
C LEU A 342 -7.80 -10.91 0.84
N GLN A 343 -6.77 -11.22 1.63
CA GLN A 343 -6.55 -10.72 3.00
C GLN A 343 -7.67 -11.06 4.00
N SER A 344 -8.53 -12.06 3.74
CA SER A 344 -9.49 -12.54 4.74
C SER A 344 -8.88 -13.63 5.62
N GLU A 345 -9.43 -13.77 6.82
CA GLU A 345 -9.11 -14.86 7.74
C GLU A 345 -9.79 -16.17 7.28
N LEU A 346 -9.11 -17.28 7.52
CA LEU A 346 -9.59 -18.65 7.41
C LEU A 346 -9.23 -19.39 8.70
N HIS A 347 -10.15 -20.24 9.15
CA HIS A 347 -9.89 -21.21 10.20
C HIS A 347 -9.51 -22.54 9.55
N VAL A 348 -8.34 -23.07 9.88
CA VAL A 348 -7.79 -24.29 9.29
C VAL A 348 -7.59 -25.33 10.38
N MET A 349 -8.35 -26.42 10.34
CA MET A 349 -8.19 -27.55 11.23
C MET A 349 -7.45 -28.68 10.50
N ILE A 350 -6.19 -28.92 10.84
CA ILE A 350 -5.38 -29.99 10.25
C ILE A 350 -5.62 -31.28 11.04
N GLU A 351 -6.02 -32.33 10.33
CA GLU A 351 -6.11 -33.68 10.89
C GLU A 351 -4.68 -34.20 11.15
N SER A 352 -4.34 -34.46 12.41
CA SER A 352 -3.09 -35.11 12.77
C SER A 352 -3.23 -36.63 12.61
N THR A 353 -2.32 -37.26 11.89
CA THR A 353 -2.11 -38.71 11.99
C THR A 353 -1.11 -38.97 13.11
N ALA A 354 -1.58 -39.17 14.33
CA ALA A 354 -0.71 -39.57 15.41
C ALA A 354 -0.13 -40.98 15.15
N GLY A 355 1.14 -41.20 15.49
CA GLY A 355 1.71 -42.54 15.55
C GLY A 355 0.96 -43.42 16.57
N PRO A 356 1.02 -44.75 16.46
CA PRO A 356 0.27 -45.65 17.33
C PRO A 356 0.55 -45.35 18.82
N GLY A 357 -0.49 -44.93 19.55
CA GLY A 357 -0.44 -44.65 21.00
C GLY A 357 -0.55 -43.16 21.41
N GLN A 358 -0.54 -42.21 20.47
CA GLN A 358 -0.89 -40.81 20.75
C GLN A 358 -2.31 -40.53 20.23
N GLY A 359 -3.16 -39.88 21.05
CA GLY A 359 -4.50 -39.49 20.60
C GLY A 359 -4.43 -38.51 19.43
N ASN A 360 -5.35 -38.64 18.46
CA ASN A 360 -5.48 -37.66 17.37
C ASN A 360 -5.96 -36.32 17.94
N VAL A 361 -5.04 -35.40 18.21
CA VAL A 361 -5.39 -34.01 18.52
C VAL A 361 -5.31 -33.19 17.23
N PRO A 362 -6.45 -32.71 16.70
CA PRO A 362 -6.44 -31.86 15.51
C PRO A 362 -5.75 -30.53 15.83
N MET A 363 -4.90 -30.07 14.92
CA MET A 363 -4.24 -28.77 15.04
C MET A 363 -5.15 -27.70 14.48
N ARG A 364 -5.54 -26.72 15.31
CA ARG A 364 -6.35 -25.58 14.88
C ARG A 364 -5.44 -24.39 14.63
N LEU A 365 -5.46 -23.88 13.41
CA LEU A 365 -4.65 -22.75 12.98
C LEU A 365 -5.56 -21.63 12.48
N ARG A 366 -5.16 -20.39 12.71
CA ARG A 366 -5.70 -19.25 11.96
C ARG A 366 -4.78 -18.92 10.81
N ALA A 367 -5.35 -18.57 9.67
CA ALA A 367 -4.58 -18.23 8.49
C ALA A 367 -5.19 -17.08 7.71
N TYR A 368 -4.36 -16.29 7.02
CA TYR A 368 -4.81 -15.20 6.15
C TYR A 368 -4.58 -15.55 4.69
N VAL A 369 -5.57 -15.27 3.85
CA VAL A 369 -5.50 -15.46 2.40
C VAL A 369 -4.58 -14.41 1.80
N VAL A 370 -3.41 -14.85 1.31
CA VAL A 370 -2.43 -13.97 0.65
C VAL A 370 -2.42 -14.15 -0.87
N ARG A 371 -3.10 -15.19 -1.37
CA ARG A 371 -3.13 -15.49 -2.80
C ARG A 371 -4.37 -16.28 -3.18
N ILE A 372 -4.90 -15.98 -4.37
CA ILE A 372 -5.98 -16.72 -5.01
C ILE A 372 -5.61 -16.90 -6.48
N GLU A 373 -5.60 -18.13 -6.96
CA GLU A 373 -5.34 -18.48 -8.36
C GLU A 373 -6.25 -19.64 -8.82
N PRO A 374 -6.44 -19.84 -10.14
CA PRO A 374 -7.17 -21.00 -10.63
C PRO A 374 -6.53 -22.31 -10.13
N GLY A 375 -7.37 -23.22 -9.64
CA GLY A 375 -6.96 -24.54 -9.17
C GLY A 375 -6.58 -25.49 -10.32
N PRO A 376 -6.01 -26.66 -9.98
CA PRO A 376 -5.68 -27.70 -10.94
C PRO A 376 -6.93 -28.37 -11.54
N GLU A 377 -8.03 -28.41 -10.78
CA GLU A 377 -9.32 -28.91 -11.23
C GLU A 377 -10.21 -27.77 -11.73
N LYS A 378 -11.14 -28.10 -12.64
CA LYS A 378 -12.11 -27.14 -13.16
C LYS A 378 -13.01 -26.66 -12.02
N ASP A 379 -13.19 -25.34 -11.92
CA ASP A 379 -13.99 -24.66 -10.89
C ASP A 379 -13.40 -24.70 -9.46
N GLN A 380 -12.21 -25.28 -9.27
CA GLN A 380 -11.48 -25.24 -8.02
C GLN A 380 -10.61 -23.97 -7.92
N THR A 381 -10.39 -23.49 -6.70
CA THR A 381 -9.58 -22.32 -6.39
C THR A 381 -8.35 -22.74 -5.59
N ALA A 382 -7.15 -22.39 -6.07
CA ALA A 382 -5.92 -22.53 -5.30
C ALA A 382 -5.72 -21.29 -4.42
N VAL A 383 -5.60 -21.51 -3.11
CA VAL A 383 -5.55 -20.46 -2.10
C VAL A 383 -4.25 -20.57 -1.32
N GLY A 384 -3.42 -19.53 -1.43
CA GLY A 384 -2.22 -19.38 -0.61
C GLY A 384 -2.58 -18.75 0.72
N ILE A 385 -2.20 -19.40 1.81
CA ILE A 385 -2.47 -18.94 3.17
C ILE A 385 -1.18 -18.75 3.97
N VAL A 386 -1.17 -17.78 4.87
CA VAL A 386 -0.12 -17.59 5.89
C VAL A 386 -0.71 -17.87 7.26
N PHE A 387 -0.09 -18.74 8.05
CA PHE A 387 -0.55 -19.04 9.41
C PHE A 387 -0.18 -17.92 10.36
N THR A 388 -1.09 -17.56 11.25
CA THR A 388 -0.94 -16.44 12.19
C THR A 388 -1.04 -16.87 13.65
N GLU A 389 -1.71 -17.99 13.95
CA GLU A 389 -1.87 -18.57 15.29
C GLU A 389 -1.95 -20.10 15.23
#